data_AF-A0A9P8UX21-F1
#
_entry.id   AF-A0A9P8UX21-F1
#
_cell.length_a   1.000
_cell.length_b   1.000
_cell.length_c   1.000
_cell.angle_alpha   90.00
_cell.angle_beta   90.00
_cell.angle_gamma   90.00
#
_symmetry.space_group_name_H-M   'P 1'
#
loop_
_entity.id
_entity.type
_entity.pdbx_description
1 polymer ?
#
loop_
_entity_poly.entity_id
_entity_poly.type
_entity_poly.pdbx_seq_one_letter_code
_entity_poly.pdbx_strand_id
1 'polypeptide(L)'
;MSLCPTSRQWTQLPKYIAGSCRLHRTTSQLLHHRQIRTATTAAESQSSGETSSLRYPNPPSREHSDIPSYLSYVERTGLDTTTTTYVGTHYEYTVAHTLERFGFELRRVGGSGDHGIDLLGTWSVPSTPTPLRVLLQCKASSVASTARIGPATIRELEGAFVGAPPGWRGGNVVGLLVTQKTATKGVLRTANPWKVVMILEELGLPYNQVFVDLAVIKQEPFTKINPNGRVPAIEDPNTGITLWESGAIVEYLVDTYDKDHKISSASFPEKYHEKQYLAFQISGQGPYYGQYAWFKMFHPEKVESAIQRYQEETFRVVSVLDNILEGKEYLVGNKASYADIVFIAWEQVMHFVLPDQLDRYKGFKNYWAWFERITARPAIQKTIKLKEEAMAQEAH
;
A
#
# COMPACT_ATOMS: atom_id res chain seq x y z
N MET A 1 60.61 -37.75 -24.62
CA MET A 1 60.09 -38.13 -25.95
C MET A 1 58.60 -37.84 -25.93
N SER A 2 58.18 -36.69 -26.47
CA SER A 2 57.63 -36.55 -27.85
C SER A 2 56.32 -37.33 -28.01
N LEU A 3 55.21 -36.81 -28.55
CA LEU A 3 54.87 -35.57 -29.24
C LEU A 3 53.34 -35.46 -29.25
N CYS A 4 52.86 -34.29 -29.67
CA CYS A 4 51.54 -33.69 -29.51
C CYS A 4 50.60 -34.05 -30.72
N PRO A 5 49.58 -33.25 -31.11
CA PRO A 5 48.14 -33.48 -30.90
C PRO A 5 47.32 -33.50 -32.21
N THR A 6 45.99 -33.59 -32.11
CA THR A 6 45.10 -33.04 -33.15
C THR A 6 43.98 -32.17 -32.56
N SER A 7 43.80 -31.05 -33.24
CA SER A 7 43.04 -29.83 -32.96
C SER A 7 41.53 -29.94 -33.17
N ARG A 8 40.75 -29.06 -32.51
CA ARG A 8 39.93 -28.05 -33.20
C ARG A 8 39.36 -26.96 -32.27
N GLN A 9 39.74 -25.74 -32.66
CA GLN A 9 39.17 -24.39 -32.56
C GLN A 9 38.04 -24.03 -31.57
N TRP A 10 38.33 -22.91 -30.91
CA TRP A 10 37.49 -22.05 -30.08
C TRP A 10 36.65 -21.10 -30.92
N THR A 11 35.37 -20.93 -30.57
CA THR A 11 34.59 -19.73 -30.85
C THR A 11 33.72 -19.35 -29.65
N GLN A 12 34.10 -18.21 -29.07
CA GLN A 12 33.37 -17.21 -28.28
C GLN A 12 31.96 -17.54 -27.73
N LEU A 13 31.85 -17.52 -26.39
CA LEU A 13 30.61 -17.32 -25.63
C LEU A 13 30.73 -16.05 -24.77
N PRO A 14 29.72 -15.17 -24.73
CA PRO A 14 29.75 -13.99 -23.88
C PRO A 14 29.49 -14.32 -22.41
N LYS A 15 30.16 -13.52 -21.59
CA LYS A 15 30.31 -13.58 -20.14
C LYS A 15 28.99 -13.29 -19.40
N TYR A 16 28.65 -14.14 -18.43
CA TYR A 16 28.13 -13.68 -17.14
C TYR A 16 28.84 -14.46 -16.02
N ILE A 17 29.67 -13.73 -15.29
CA ILE A 17 30.39 -14.16 -14.10
C ILE A 17 29.47 -13.86 -12.92
N ALA A 18 28.94 -14.87 -12.24
CA ALA A 18 28.40 -14.72 -10.89
C ALA A 18 29.50 -15.13 -9.91
N GLY A 19 30.26 -14.12 -9.46
CA GLY A 19 31.40 -14.31 -8.56
C GLY A 19 30.96 -14.65 -7.14
N SER A 20 31.60 -15.66 -6.56
CA SER A 20 31.72 -15.79 -5.11
C SER A 20 32.72 -14.76 -4.58
N CYS A 21 32.46 -14.17 -3.42
CA CYS A 21 33.40 -13.27 -2.75
C CYS A 21 33.72 -13.77 -1.34
N ARG A 22 35.02 -13.87 -1.08
CA ARG A 22 35.68 -14.28 0.17
C ARG A 22 36.18 -13.00 0.87
N LEU A 23 35.96 -12.87 2.18
CA LEU A 23 36.25 -11.68 3.00
C LEU A 23 37.75 -11.40 3.20
N HIS A 24 38.16 -10.12 3.09
CA HIS A 24 39.32 -9.54 3.77
C HIS A 24 39.04 -8.10 4.26
N ARG A 25 39.38 -7.82 5.53
CA ARG A 25 39.55 -6.48 6.16
C ARG A 25 40.74 -5.76 5.50
N THR A 26 40.94 -4.45 5.43
CA THR A 26 40.75 -3.24 6.28
C THR A 26 41.03 -2.06 5.30
N THR A 27 40.61 -0.79 5.40
CA THR A 27 40.91 0.24 6.41
C THR A 27 40.23 1.56 5.99
N SER A 28 39.95 2.39 6.99
CA SER A 28 39.55 3.80 7.01
C SER A 28 40.08 4.71 5.88
N GLN A 29 39.26 5.67 5.43
CA GLN A 29 39.65 7.09 5.37
C GLN A 29 38.48 8.06 5.09
N LEU A 30 38.35 9.01 6.03
CA LEU A 30 38.15 10.46 5.91
C LEU A 30 36.89 11.05 5.25
N LEU A 31 36.12 11.67 6.13
CA LEU A 31 35.07 12.67 5.94
C LEU A 31 35.60 13.92 5.22
N HIS A 32 34.80 14.43 4.27
CA HIS A 32 34.87 15.81 3.81
C HIS A 32 33.53 16.49 4.05
N HIS A 33 33.49 17.37 5.05
CA HIS A 33 32.42 18.31 5.30
C HIS A 33 32.32 19.30 4.14
N ARG A 34 31.19 19.31 3.44
CA ARG A 34 30.82 20.40 2.54
C ARG A 34 29.62 21.12 3.13
N GLN A 35 29.87 22.34 3.63
CA GLN A 35 28.85 23.27 4.10
C GLN A 35 27.89 23.61 2.95
N ILE A 36 26.62 23.26 3.11
CA ILE A 36 25.54 23.71 2.23
C ILE A 36 24.95 24.96 2.89
N ARG A 37 25.14 26.10 2.22
CA ARG A 37 24.54 27.39 2.59
C ARG A 37 23.03 27.32 2.35
N THR A 38 22.26 27.46 3.42
CA THR A 38 20.82 27.71 3.40
C THR A 38 20.57 29.16 2.96
N ALA A 39 19.95 29.34 1.81
CA ALA A 39 19.39 30.62 1.40
C ALA A 39 17.98 30.73 1.98
N THR A 40 17.87 31.47 3.08
CA THR A 40 16.60 31.88 3.69
C THR A 40 16.11 33.10 2.94
N THR A 41 15.15 32.94 2.03
CA THR A 41 14.41 34.08 1.49
C THR A 41 13.20 34.32 2.39
N ALA A 42 13.32 35.32 3.25
CA ALA A 42 12.19 35.88 3.99
C ALA A 42 11.24 36.54 2.98
N ALA A 43 10.04 35.99 2.82
CA ALA A 43 8.96 36.67 2.13
C ALA A 43 8.22 37.53 3.15
N GLU A 44 8.36 38.84 2.96
CA GLU A 44 7.78 39.89 3.79
C GLU A 44 6.25 39.80 3.81
N SER A 45 5.69 39.94 5.00
CA SER A 45 4.27 40.12 5.27
C SER A 45 3.79 41.44 4.69
N GLN A 46 2.94 41.38 3.66
CA GLN A 46 2.07 42.49 3.30
C GLN A 46 0.64 42.16 3.76
N SER A 47 0.26 42.78 4.87
CA SER A 47 -1.13 42.93 5.28
C SER A 47 -1.78 43.99 4.39
N SER A 48 -2.64 43.56 3.48
CA SER A 48 -3.63 44.44 2.84
C SER A 48 -5.00 43.81 3.04
N GLY A 49 -5.85 44.51 3.80
CA GLY A 49 -7.22 44.12 4.03
C GLY A 49 -8.01 44.12 2.72
N GLU A 50 -8.52 42.95 2.36
CA GLU A 50 -9.69 42.82 1.49
C GLU A 50 -10.58 41.75 2.11
N THR A 51 -11.68 42.17 2.74
CA THR A 51 -12.87 41.32 2.88
C THR A 51 -13.44 41.11 1.48
N SER A 52 -12.79 40.25 0.68
CA SER A 52 -13.34 39.80 -0.60
C SER A 52 -14.58 38.97 -0.29
N SER A 53 -15.78 39.48 -0.56
CA SER A 53 -17.00 38.67 -0.57
C SER A 53 -16.75 37.45 -1.47
N LEU A 54 -16.79 36.24 -0.92
CA LEU A 54 -16.63 35.00 -1.69
C LEU A 54 -17.64 34.97 -2.83
N ARG A 55 -17.17 34.97 -4.08
CA ARG A 55 -18.03 34.81 -5.25
C ARG A 55 -18.25 33.32 -5.50
N TYR A 56 -19.49 32.90 -5.37
CA TYR A 56 -19.92 31.55 -5.74
C TYR A 56 -20.30 31.54 -7.23
N PRO A 57 -19.97 30.46 -7.98
CA PRO A 57 -20.58 30.20 -9.27
C PRO A 57 -22.11 30.20 -9.17
N ASN A 58 -22.78 30.51 -10.28
CA ASN A 58 -24.22 30.39 -10.35
C ASN A 58 -24.63 28.94 -10.09
N PRO A 59 -25.72 28.71 -9.33
CA PRO A 59 -26.20 27.37 -9.11
C PRO A 59 -26.56 26.73 -10.46
N PRO A 60 -26.27 25.43 -10.63
CA PRO A 60 -26.47 24.70 -11.88
C PRO A 60 -27.95 24.53 -12.25
N SER A 61 -28.86 24.70 -11.28
CA SER A 61 -30.31 24.63 -11.46
C SER A 61 -30.99 25.76 -10.69
N ARG A 62 -32.08 26.29 -11.25
CA ARG A 62 -32.99 27.22 -10.56
C ARG A 62 -34.20 26.51 -9.93
N GLU A 63 -34.37 25.22 -10.23
CA GLU A 63 -35.56 24.44 -9.87
C GLU A 63 -35.42 23.74 -8.51
N HIS A 64 -34.18 23.57 -8.03
CA HIS A 64 -33.88 22.88 -6.77
C HIS A 64 -32.57 23.39 -6.16
N SER A 65 -32.52 23.38 -4.82
CA SER A 65 -31.38 23.87 -4.03
C SER A 65 -31.02 22.97 -2.85
N ASP A 66 -31.83 21.95 -2.56
CA ASP A 66 -31.71 21.05 -1.41
C ASP A 66 -32.37 19.70 -1.73
N ILE A 67 -32.28 18.73 -0.81
CA ILE A 67 -32.87 17.40 -0.99
C ILE A 67 -34.39 17.48 -1.23
N PRO A 68 -35.20 18.18 -0.40
CA PRO A 68 -36.64 18.23 -0.61
C PRO A 68 -37.05 18.81 -1.97
N SER A 69 -36.50 19.97 -2.36
CA SER A 69 -36.79 20.60 -3.65
C SER A 69 -36.33 19.75 -4.83
N TYR A 70 -35.21 19.03 -4.69
CA TYR A 70 -34.73 18.12 -5.73
C TYR A 70 -35.67 16.93 -5.92
N LEU A 71 -36.14 16.31 -4.83
CA LEU A 71 -37.09 15.19 -4.92
C LEU A 71 -38.42 15.63 -5.55
N SER A 72 -38.93 16.81 -5.21
CA SER A 72 -40.13 17.37 -5.86
C SER A 72 -39.91 17.67 -7.35
N TYR A 73 -38.71 18.13 -7.73
CA TYR A 73 -38.34 18.30 -9.14
C TYR A 73 -38.33 16.96 -9.89
N VAL A 74 -37.76 15.92 -9.30
CA VAL A 74 -37.70 14.57 -9.88
C VAL A 74 -39.11 14.01 -10.10
N GLU A 75 -39.98 14.14 -9.10
CA GLU A 75 -41.38 13.69 -9.20
C GLU A 75 -42.14 14.42 -10.32
N ARG A 76 -42.01 15.76 -10.39
CA ARG A 76 -42.69 16.57 -11.41
C ARG A 76 -42.20 16.31 -12.83
N THR A 77 -40.91 16.05 -13.00
CA THR A 77 -40.29 15.85 -14.32
C THR A 77 -40.26 14.39 -14.77
N GLY A 78 -40.51 13.45 -13.86
CA GLY A 78 -40.38 12.02 -14.12
C GLY A 78 -38.93 11.59 -14.36
N LEU A 79 -37.95 12.27 -13.74
CA LEU A 79 -36.54 11.92 -13.92
C LEU A 79 -36.26 10.50 -13.41
N ASP A 80 -35.66 9.67 -14.26
CA ASP A 80 -35.32 8.29 -13.91
C ASP A 80 -34.24 8.24 -12.81
N THR A 81 -34.58 7.59 -11.70
CA THR A 81 -33.76 7.50 -10.48
C THR A 81 -32.54 6.61 -10.63
N THR A 82 -32.42 5.88 -11.75
CA THR A 82 -31.24 5.07 -12.07
C THR A 82 -30.18 5.85 -12.86
N THR A 83 -30.52 7.05 -13.34
CA THR A 83 -29.61 7.88 -14.14
C THR A 83 -28.44 8.42 -13.31
N THR A 84 -27.30 8.62 -13.97
CA THR A 84 -26.11 9.25 -13.35
C THR A 84 -26.41 10.66 -12.85
N THR A 85 -27.27 11.40 -13.55
CA THR A 85 -27.74 12.73 -13.13
C THR A 85 -28.50 12.67 -11.81
N TYR A 86 -29.45 11.73 -11.66
CA TYR A 86 -30.18 11.55 -10.42
C TYR A 86 -29.25 11.17 -9.27
N VAL A 87 -28.49 10.09 -9.47
CA VAL A 87 -27.63 9.53 -8.43
C VAL A 87 -26.58 10.54 -7.96
N GLY A 88 -25.93 11.24 -8.90
CA GLY A 88 -24.94 12.29 -8.59
C GLY A 88 -25.56 13.45 -7.82
N THR A 89 -26.60 14.07 -8.37
CA THR A 89 -27.24 15.25 -7.77
C THR A 89 -27.82 14.94 -6.37
N HIS A 90 -28.48 13.79 -6.22
CA HIS A 90 -29.00 13.34 -4.92
C HIS A 90 -27.86 13.13 -3.91
N TYR A 91 -26.75 12.52 -4.35
CA TYR A 91 -25.59 12.28 -3.48
C TYR A 91 -24.93 13.59 -3.04
N GLU A 92 -24.76 14.55 -3.94
CA GLU A 92 -24.20 15.87 -3.63
C GLU A 92 -25.02 16.61 -2.57
N TYR A 93 -26.36 16.64 -2.71
CA TYR A 93 -27.23 17.23 -1.69
C TYR A 93 -27.21 16.47 -0.37
N THR A 94 -27.13 15.14 -0.42
CA THR A 94 -26.97 14.30 0.78
C THR A 94 -25.68 14.64 1.51
N VAL A 95 -24.57 14.79 0.79
CA VAL A 95 -23.27 15.18 1.35
C VAL A 95 -23.34 16.57 1.98
N ALA A 96 -23.87 17.55 1.25
CA ALA A 96 -24.02 18.92 1.75
C ALA A 96 -24.80 18.94 3.07
N HIS A 97 -26.00 18.35 3.08
CA HIS A 97 -26.85 18.27 4.27
C HIS A 97 -26.21 17.50 5.43
N THR A 98 -25.52 16.39 5.12
CA THR A 98 -24.84 15.59 6.14
C THR A 98 -23.70 16.35 6.81
N LEU A 99 -22.97 17.17 6.04
CA LEU A 99 -21.82 17.91 6.55
C LEU A 99 -22.20 19.19 7.31
N GLU A 100 -23.41 19.71 7.15
CA GLU A 100 -23.93 20.86 7.91
C GLU A 100 -23.75 20.67 9.43
N ARG A 101 -24.04 19.47 9.94
CA ARG A 101 -23.89 19.13 11.37
C ARG A 101 -22.44 19.20 11.89
N PHE A 102 -21.47 19.23 10.99
CA PHE A 102 -20.04 19.35 11.30
C PHE A 102 -19.51 20.76 11.03
N GLY A 103 -20.40 21.75 10.89
CA GLY A 103 -20.03 23.16 10.73
C GLY A 103 -19.70 23.56 9.29
N PHE A 104 -20.09 22.74 8.31
CA PHE A 104 -19.96 23.08 6.90
C PHE A 104 -21.16 23.89 6.41
N GLU A 105 -20.92 24.91 5.61
CA GLU A 105 -21.93 25.63 4.84
C GLU A 105 -21.57 25.47 3.36
N LEU A 106 -22.29 24.59 2.64
CA LEU A 106 -21.93 24.13 1.30
C LEU A 106 -22.99 24.50 0.28
N ARG A 107 -22.54 24.87 -0.92
CA ARG A 107 -23.39 25.17 -2.07
C ARG A 107 -23.03 24.25 -3.22
N ARG A 108 -24.06 23.64 -3.82
CA ARG A 108 -23.90 22.84 -5.02
C ARG A 108 -23.53 23.71 -6.21
N VAL A 109 -22.44 23.35 -6.88
CA VAL A 109 -21.96 23.99 -8.10
C VAL A 109 -21.78 22.98 -9.25
N GLY A 110 -21.93 21.68 -8.98
CA GLY A 110 -21.73 20.60 -9.96
C GLY A 110 -22.67 20.66 -11.18
N GLY A 111 -22.12 20.59 -12.38
CA GLY A 111 -22.82 20.76 -13.67
C GLY A 111 -21.89 20.64 -14.89
N SER A 112 -22.40 20.89 -16.10
CA SER A 112 -21.55 20.82 -17.30
C SER A 112 -20.47 21.92 -17.29
N GLY A 113 -19.21 21.54 -17.10
CA GLY A 113 -18.05 22.45 -17.13
C GLY A 113 -17.51 22.90 -15.77
N ASP A 114 -17.89 22.22 -14.69
CA ASP A 114 -17.46 22.49 -13.30
C ASP A 114 -16.02 22.06 -12.97
N HIS A 115 -15.30 21.47 -13.94
CA HIS A 115 -13.96 20.91 -13.75
C HIS A 115 -13.86 19.89 -12.60
N GLY A 116 -14.98 19.23 -12.26
CA GLY A 116 -15.06 18.21 -11.21
C GLY A 116 -15.26 18.76 -9.79
N ILE A 117 -15.67 20.02 -9.64
CA ILE A 117 -16.07 20.58 -8.34
C ILE A 117 -17.58 20.45 -8.18
N ASP A 118 -18.01 19.69 -7.18
CA ASP A 118 -19.43 19.43 -6.94
C ASP A 118 -20.01 20.40 -5.92
N LEU A 119 -19.29 20.68 -4.83
CA LEU A 119 -19.71 21.63 -3.79
C LEU A 119 -18.60 22.63 -3.45
N LEU A 120 -18.99 23.86 -3.13
CA LEU A 120 -18.11 24.91 -2.61
C LEU A 120 -18.70 25.52 -1.35
N GLY A 121 -17.87 25.92 -0.40
CA GLY A 121 -18.39 26.51 0.83
C GLY A 121 -17.37 26.83 1.89
N THR A 122 -17.84 26.98 3.12
CA THR A 122 -16.96 27.22 4.27
C THR A 122 -17.12 26.14 5.32
N TRP A 123 -16.03 25.86 6.03
CA TRP A 123 -16.02 24.96 7.16
C TRP A 123 -15.57 25.70 8.42
N SER A 124 -16.48 25.81 9.38
CA SER A 124 -16.21 26.42 10.68
C SER A 124 -15.65 25.37 11.63
N VAL A 125 -14.33 25.44 11.86
CA VAL A 125 -13.63 24.54 12.79
C VAL A 125 -13.38 25.27 14.11
N PRO A 126 -13.69 24.67 15.27
CA PRO A 126 -13.48 25.33 16.57
C PRO A 126 -12.03 25.79 16.83
N SER A 127 -11.06 25.15 16.20
CA SER A 127 -9.63 25.47 16.34
C SER A 127 -9.14 26.62 15.46
N THR A 128 -9.98 27.14 14.54
CA THR A 128 -9.60 28.21 13.61
C THR A 128 -10.46 29.46 13.82
N PRO A 129 -9.86 30.66 13.92
CA PRO A 129 -10.61 31.90 14.17
C PRO A 129 -11.46 32.36 12.97
N THR A 130 -11.18 31.86 11.77
CA THR A 130 -11.93 32.16 10.54
C THR A 130 -12.33 30.86 9.85
N PRO A 131 -13.56 30.76 9.29
CA PRO A 131 -13.97 29.58 8.53
C PRO A 131 -13.02 29.29 7.37
N LEU A 132 -12.67 28.02 7.21
CA LEU A 132 -11.84 27.54 6.10
C LEU A 132 -12.68 27.51 4.83
N ARG A 133 -12.09 27.89 3.68
CA ARG A 133 -12.75 27.70 2.39
C ARG A 133 -12.58 26.25 1.98
N VAL A 134 -13.66 25.62 1.51
CA VAL A 134 -13.64 24.22 1.10
C VAL A 134 -14.16 24.03 -0.32
N LEU A 135 -13.52 23.16 -1.08
CA LEU A 135 -14.11 22.54 -2.26
C LEU A 135 -14.30 21.05 -2.02
N LEU A 136 -15.42 20.51 -2.49
CA LEU A 136 -15.70 19.10 -2.38
C LEU A 136 -15.92 18.52 -3.78
N GLN A 137 -15.32 17.36 -3.99
CA GLN A 137 -15.64 16.47 -5.08
C GLN A 137 -16.39 15.27 -4.50
N CYS A 138 -17.59 15.00 -5.01
CA CYS A 138 -18.49 13.96 -4.59
C CYS A 138 -18.46 12.81 -5.60
N LYS A 139 -18.05 11.62 -5.16
CA LYS A 139 -18.07 10.41 -5.96
C LYS A 139 -19.10 9.43 -5.43
N ALA A 140 -20.31 9.54 -5.97
CA ALA A 140 -21.35 8.54 -5.80
C ALA A 140 -20.92 7.25 -6.50
N SER A 141 -20.85 6.15 -5.76
CA SER A 141 -20.60 4.84 -6.36
C SER A 141 -21.88 4.03 -6.36
N SER A 142 -22.22 3.38 -7.48
CA SER A 142 -23.29 2.37 -7.43
C SER A 142 -22.86 1.24 -6.49
N VAL A 143 -23.80 0.68 -5.74
CA VAL A 143 -23.55 -0.47 -4.85
C VAL A 143 -23.00 -1.68 -5.64
N ALA A 144 -23.26 -1.73 -6.95
CA ALA A 144 -22.75 -2.74 -7.89
C ALA A 144 -21.35 -2.43 -8.48
N SER A 145 -20.81 -1.23 -8.28
CA SER A 145 -19.52 -0.84 -8.84
C SER A 145 -18.37 -1.44 -8.02
N THR A 146 -17.51 -2.23 -8.66
CA THR A 146 -16.28 -2.79 -8.06
C THR A 146 -15.09 -1.82 -8.11
N ALA A 147 -15.24 -0.64 -8.72
CA ALA A 147 -14.15 0.32 -8.89
C ALA A 147 -13.65 0.83 -7.53
N ARG A 148 -12.38 0.57 -7.22
CA ARG A 148 -11.72 1.05 -5.99
C ARG A 148 -11.42 2.54 -6.11
N ILE A 149 -11.46 3.25 -4.98
CA ILE A 149 -10.90 4.60 -4.89
C ILE A 149 -9.39 4.45 -4.91
N GLY A 150 -8.72 5.17 -5.80
CA GLY A 150 -7.28 5.10 -5.99
C GLY A 150 -6.69 6.44 -6.40
N PRO A 151 -5.37 6.48 -6.70
CA PRO A 151 -4.66 7.72 -6.99
C PRO A 151 -5.25 8.55 -8.14
N ALA A 152 -5.98 7.92 -9.06
CA ALA A 152 -6.68 8.62 -10.14
C ALA A 152 -7.75 9.60 -9.62
N THR A 153 -8.49 9.23 -8.56
CA THR A 153 -9.52 10.09 -7.96
C THR A 153 -8.90 11.27 -7.20
N ILE A 154 -7.71 11.08 -6.62
CA ILE A 154 -6.95 12.17 -6.00
C ILE A 154 -6.44 13.15 -7.05
N ARG A 155 -5.89 12.66 -8.17
CA ARG A 155 -5.49 13.52 -9.30
C ARG A 155 -6.66 14.29 -9.92
N GLU A 156 -7.86 13.69 -9.89
CA GLU A 156 -9.08 14.38 -10.32
C GLU A 156 -9.42 15.55 -9.38
N LEU A 157 -9.29 15.37 -8.06
CA LEU A 157 -9.43 16.44 -7.08
C LEU A 157 -8.34 17.51 -7.24
N GLU A 158 -7.09 17.13 -7.51
CA GLU A 158 -6.00 18.07 -7.83
C GLU A 158 -6.31 18.87 -9.10
N GLY A 159 -6.86 18.23 -10.13
CA GLY A 159 -7.35 18.90 -11.34
C GLY A 159 -8.49 19.88 -11.04
N ALA A 160 -9.42 19.50 -10.17
CA ALA A 160 -10.52 20.36 -9.73
C ALA A 160 -9.98 21.62 -9.01
N PHE A 161 -8.95 21.50 -8.18
CA PHE A 161 -8.24 22.65 -7.59
C PHE A 161 -7.67 23.61 -8.63
N VAL A 162 -7.07 23.09 -9.70
CA VAL A 162 -6.54 23.90 -10.81
C VAL A 162 -7.68 24.60 -11.56
N GLY A 163 -8.85 23.96 -11.67
CA GLY A 163 -10.05 24.48 -12.30
C GLY A 163 -10.88 25.44 -11.43
N ALA A 164 -10.62 25.54 -10.12
CA ALA A 164 -11.51 26.23 -9.19
C ALA A 164 -11.76 27.72 -9.52
N PRO A 165 -12.91 28.32 -9.21
CA PRO A 165 -13.14 29.73 -9.52
C PRO A 165 -12.15 30.68 -8.80
N PRO A 166 -11.92 31.91 -9.30
CA PRO A 166 -11.13 32.91 -8.58
C PRO A 166 -11.63 33.10 -7.14
N GLY A 167 -10.70 33.13 -6.16
CA GLY A 167 -11.02 33.19 -4.73
C GLY A 167 -11.16 31.81 -4.05
N TRP A 168 -11.22 30.74 -4.83
CA TRP A 168 -11.26 29.33 -4.36
C TRP A 168 -9.97 28.57 -4.68
N ARG A 169 -8.85 29.28 -4.81
CA ARG A 169 -7.48 28.74 -4.99
C ARG A 169 -6.53 29.34 -3.96
N GLY A 170 -5.44 28.64 -3.64
CA GLY A 170 -4.36 29.14 -2.77
C GLY A 170 -4.34 28.52 -1.36
N GLY A 171 -3.46 29.04 -0.49
CA GLY A 171 -3.09 28.38 0.78
C GLY A 171 -4.17 28.28 1.86
N ASN A 172 -5.34 28.93 1.68
CA ASN A 172 -6.45 28.93 2.63
C ASN A 172 -7.69 28.18 2.12
N VAL A 173 -7.50 27.24 1.18
CA VAL A 173 -8.57 26.42 0.59
C VAL A 173 -8.25 24.95 0.78
N VAL A 174 -9.19 24.21 1.35
CA VAL A 174 -9.09 22.76 1.58
C VAL A 174 -9.95 22.03 0.56
N GLY A 175 -9.39 21.00 -0.08
CA GLY A 175 -10.13 20.14 -0.99
C GLY A 175 -10.46 18.83 -0.33
N LEU A 176 -11.69 18.38 -0.49
CA LEU A 176 -12.21 17.19 0.14
C LEU A 176 -12.79 16.27 -0.93
N LEU A 177 -12.34 15.02 -0.94
CA LEU A 177 -12.98 13.96 -1.72
C LEU A 177 -13.98 13.24 -0.82
N VAL A 178 -15.27 13.27 -1.18
CA VAL A 178 -16.35 12.63 -0.43
C VAL A 178 -16.93 11.48 -1.24
N THR A 179 -17.05 10.33 -0.61
CA THR A 179 -17.40 9.07 -1.27
C THR A 179 -17.92 8.06 -0.26
N GLN A 180 -18.69 7.08 -0.74
CA GLN A 180 -19.28 6.02 0.08
C GLN A 180 -18.29 4.88 0.39
N LYS A 181 -17.14 4.83 -0.30
CA LYS A 181 -16.15 3.77 -0.10
C LYS A 181 -15.00 4.28 0.78
N THR A 182 -14.57 3.47 1.73
CA THR A 182 -13.48 3.84 2.65
C THR A 182 -12.15 4.02 1.92
N ALA A 183 -11.45 5.13 2.19
CA ALA A 183 -10.05 5.29 1.83
C ALA A 183 -9.20 4.38 2.74
N THR A 184 -8.57 3.35 2.18
CA THR A 184 -7.78 2.42 3.00
C THR A 184 -6.49 3.08 3.49
N LYS A 185 -6.33 3.20 4.81
CA LYS A 185 -5.04 3.55 5.44
C LYS A 185 -4.05 2.42 5.12
N GLY A 186 -2.93 2.78 4.49
CA GLY A 186 -2.07 1.86 3.75
C GLY A 186 -1.26 0.83 4.55
N VAL A 187 -1.42 0.75 5.87
CA VAL A 187 -0.58 -0.10 6.75
C VAL A 187 -0.98 -1.58 6.64
N LEU A 188 -2.28 -1.86 6.57
CA LEU A 188 -2.83 -3.22 6.67
C LEU A 188 -2.61 -4.10 5.44
N ARG A 189 -2.18 -3.52 4.33
CA ARG A 189 -1.85 -4.23 3.09
C ARG A 189 -0.36 -4.54 2.94
N THR A 190 0.47 -4.14 3.89
CA THR A 190 1.91 -4.46 3.84
C THR A 190 2.13 -5.91 4.26
N ALA A 191 2.80 -6.73 3.43
CA ALA A 191 2.97 -8.16 3.70
C ALA A 191 3.99 -8.45 4.82
N ASN A 192 5.02 -7.62 4.97
CA ASN A 192 6.14 -7.92 5.86
C ASN A 192 5.78 -8.00 7.36
N PRO A 193 4.89 -7.15 7.92
CA PRO A 193 4.45 -7.29 9.31
C PRO A 193 3.62 -8.56 9.53
N TRP A 194 2.69 -8.86 8.64
CA TRP A 194 1.84 -10.06 8.75
C TRP A 194 2.63 -11.36 8.66
N LYS A 195 3.74 -11.38 7.92
CA LYS A 195 4.70 -12.48 7.95
C LYS A 195 5.25 -12.74 9.37
N VAL A 196 5.59 -11.69 10.12
CA VAL A 196 6.07 -11.82 11.50
C VAL A 196 4.94 -12.33 12.41
N VAL A 197 3.72 -11.81 12.24
CA VAL A 197 2.55 -12.28 12.97
C VAL A 197 2.28 -13.77 12.73
N MET A 198 2.38 -14.24 11.49
CA MET A 198 2.26 -15.67 11.17
C MET A 198 3.26 -16.52 11.96
N ILE A 199 4.51 -16.08 12.10
CA ILE A 199 5.54 -16.79 12.88
C ILE A 199 5.24 -16.75 14.38
N LEU A 200 4.80 -15.60 14.92
CA LEU A 200 4.39 -15.49 16.32
C LEU A 200 3.23 -16.44 16.65
N GLU A 201 2.22 -16.52 15.77
CA GLU A 201 1.07 -17.41 15.93
C GLU A 201 1.47 -18.89 15.81
N GLU A 202 2.38 -19.23 14.90
CA GLU A 202 2.91 -20.60 14.77
C GLU A 202 3.66 -21.04 16.02
N LEU A 203 4.42 -20.15 16.65
CA LEU A 203 5.14 -20.41 17.90
C LEU A 203 4.25 -20.26 19.15
N GLY A 204 3.02 -19.78 19.01
CA GLY A 204 2.12 -19.52 20.14
C GLY A 204 2.63 -18.41 21.07
N LEU A 205 3.41 -17.47 20.55
CA LEU A 205 4.00 -16.39 21.33
C LEU A 205 2.97 -15.26 21.54
N PRO A 206 2.82 -14.73 22.77
CA PRO A 206 1.99 -13.57 23.02
C PRO A 206 2.66 -12.30 22.48
N TYR A 207 1.88 -11.38 21.91
CA TYR A 207 2.36 -10.12 21.36
C TYR A 207 1.29 -9.04 21.43
N ASN A 208 1.74 -7.78 21.49
CA ASN A 208 0.89 -6.62 21.35
C ASN A 208 1.16 -5.98 19.98
N GLN A 209 0.10 -5.76 19.20
CA GLN A 209 0.21 -5.10 17.89
C GLN A 209 0.12 -3.58 18.08
N VAL A 210 1.11 -2.85 17.54
CA VAL A 210 1.10 -1.39 17.48
C VAL A 210 1.10 -0.97 16.02
N PHE A 211 -0.01 -0.39 15.57
CA PHE A 211 -0.12 0.14 14.22
C PHE A 211 0.55 1.51 14.14
N VAL A 212 1.32 1.72 13.08
CA VAL A 212 2.07 2.97 12.84
C VAL A 212 1.61 3.56 11.51
N ASP A 213 1.24 4.84 11.51
CA ASP A 213 0.83 5.53 10.31
C ASP A 213 2.02 5.69 9.33
N LEU A 214 1.82 5.24 8.08
CA LEU A 214 2.83 5.34 7.02
C LEU A 214 3.18 6.78 6.65
N ALA A 215 2.29 7.75 6.90
CA ALA A 215 2.54 9.16 6.61
C ALA A 215 3.68 9.74 7.48
N VAL A 216 3.84 9.21 8.70
CA VAL A 216 4.81 9.71 9.69
C VAL A 216 5.84 8.64 10.09
N ILE A 217 5.82 7.45 9.48
CA ILE A 217 6.75 6.35 9.78
C ILE A 217 8.24 6.72 9.58
N LYS A 218 8.52 7.75 8.78
CA LYS A 218 9.87 8.28 8.57
C LYS A 218 10.31 9.32 9.62
N GLN A 219 9.50 9.53 10.65
CA GLN A 219 9.72 10.53 11.69
C GLN A 219 9.84 9.86 13.07
N GLU A 220 10.22 10.62 14.08
CA GLU A 220 10.12 10.18 15.46
C GLU A 220 8.63 10.07 15.89
N PRO A 221 8.29 9.15 16.81
CA PRO A 221 9.20 8.28 17.57
C PRO A 221 9.64 7.01 16.84
N PHE A 222 9.00 6.63 15.72
CA PHE A 222 9.24 5.32 15.10
C PHE A 222 10.69 5.13 14.61
N THR A 223 11.32 6.18 14.10
CA THR A 223 12.72 6.12 13.66
C THR A 223 13.73 5.86 14.79
N LYS A 224 13.35 6.04 16.06
CA LYS A 224 14.16 5.60 17.21
C LYS A 224 14.16 4.07 17.36
N ILE A 225 13.08 3.41 16.95
CA ILE A 225 12.93 1.96 16.96
C ILE A 225 13.54 1.34 15.69
N ASN A 226 13.18 1.91 14.53
CA ASN A 226 13.73 1.51 13.25
C ASN A 226 14.22 2.73 12.44
N PRO A 227 15.54 2.99 12.36
CA PRO A 227 16.08 4.12 11.61
C PRO A 227 15.82 4.05 10.09
N ASN A 228 15.51 2.88 9.54
CA ASN A 228 15.07 2.74 8.14
C ASN A 228 13.66 3.33 7.93
N GLY A 229 12.87 3.50 9.00
CA GLY A 229 11.51 4.02 8.95
C GLY A 229 10.58 3.14 8.10
N ARG A 230 10.65 1.82 8.27
CA ARG A 230 9.79 0.84 7.59
C ARG A 230 9.29 -0.20 8.59
N VAL A 231 8.06 -0.67 8.43
CA VAL A 231 7.57 -1.82 9.20
C VAL A 231 8.03 -3.15 8.58
N PRO A 232 8.17 -4.23 9.37
CA PRO A 232 7.98 -4.30 10.82
C PRO A 232 9.24 -3.93 11.64
N ALA A 233 9.00 -3.65 12.91
CA ALA A 233 9.97 -3.68 13.99
C ALA A 233 9.33 -4.36 15.21
N ILE A 234 10.14 -4.97 16.09
CA ILE A 234 9.70 -5.57 17.35
C ILE A 234 10.55 -5.05 18.50
N GLU A 235 9.97 -5.11 19.69
CA GLU A 235 10.66 -4.96 20.97
C GLU A 235 10.30 -6.18 21.81
N ASP A 236 11.31 -6.94 22.24
CA ASP A 236 11.11 -8.13 23.04
C ASP A 236 11.53 -7.86 24.49
N PRO A 237 10.57 -7.78 25.43
CA PRO A 237 10.88 -7.47 26.83
C PRO A 237 11.65 -8.59 27.54
N ASN A 238 11.64 -9.83 27.02
CA ASN A 238 12.31 -10.95 27.67
C ASN A 238 13.83 -10.93 27.45
N THR A 239 14.27 -10.37 26.32
CA THR A 239 15.70 -10.27 25.97
C THR A 239 16.20 -8.81 25.95
N GLY A 240 15.28 -7.84 25.96
CA GLY A 240 15.57 -6.42 25.84
C GLY A 240 15.98 -5.98 24.43
N ILE A 241 15.81 -6.84 23.41
CA ILE A 241 16.20 -6.50 22.04
C ILE A 241 15.13 -5.66 21.34
N THR A 242 15.56 -4.61 20.65
CA THR A 242 14.79 -3.90 19.64
C THR A 242 15.35 -4.27 18.27
N LEU A 243 14.50 -4.80 17.38
CA LEU A 243 14.93 -5.37 16.11
C LEU A 243 13.98 -4.99 14.97
N TRP A 244 14.54 -4.74 13.79
CA TRP A 244 13.82 -4.49 12.55
C TRP A 244 14.40 -5.34 11.42
N GLU A 245 13.80 -5.25 10.23
CA GLU A 245 13.90 -6.23 9.14
C GLU A 245 13.16 -7.54 9.44
N SER A 246 12.07 -7.77 8.70
CA SER A 246 11.21 -8.93 8.90
C SER A 246 11.94 -10.28 8.79
N GLY A 247 12.99 -10.39 7.98
CA GLY A 247 13.78 -11.63 7.91
C GLY A 247 14.60 -11.88 9.18
N ALA A 248 15.31 -10.85 9.66
CA ALA A 248 16.09 -10.92 10.89
C ALA A 248 15.19 -11.19 12.11
N ILE A 249 14.00 -10.58 12.14
CA ILE A 249 12.99 -10.86 13.17
C ILE A 249 12.58 -12.34 13.18
N VAL A 250 12.32 -12.94 12.01
CA VAL A 250 11.95 -14.36 11.93
C VAL A 250 13.09 -15.26 12.42
N GLU A 251 14.33 -15.00 11.99
CA GLU A 251 15.48 -15.77 12.49
C GLU A 251 15.64 -15.64 14.00
N TYR A 252 15.51 -14.42 14.53
CA TYR A 252 15.55 -14.17 15.97
C TYR A 252 14.47 -14.95 16.72
N LEU A 253 13.21 -14.90 16.27
CA LEU A 253 12.11 -15.59 16.92
C LEU A 253 12.31 -17.11 16.92
N VAL A 254 12.75 -17.67 15.78
CA VAL A 254 13.03 -19.09 15.66
C VAL A 254 14.20 -19.52 16.55
N ASP A 255 15.36 -18.86 16.45
CA ASP A 255 16.53 -19.23 17.25
C ASP A 255 16.27 -19.04 18.77
N THR A 256 15.46 -18.04 19.14
CA THR A 256 15.18 -17.71 20.56
C THR A 256 14.08 -18.57 21.16
N TYR A 257 13.00 -18.85 20.42
CA TYR A 257 11.77 -19.43 20.99
C TYR A 257 11.35 -20.78 20.41
N ASP A 258 11.81 -21.17 19.23
CA ASP A 258 11.45 -22.47 18.61
C ASP A 258 12.34 -23.62 19.10
N LYS A 259 12.41 -23.83 20.43
CA LYS A 259 13.32 -24.81 21.05
C LYS A 259 13.02 -26.26 20.68
N ASP A 260 11.75 -26.54 20.39
CA ASP A 260 11.28 -27.86 19.97
C ASP A 260 11.32 -28.05 18.45
N HIS A 261 11.85 -27.05 17.71
CA HIS A 261 11.93 -27.08 16.26
C HIS A 261 10.58 -27.35 15.61
N LYS A 262 9.51 -26.69 16.07
CA LYS A 262 8.15 -26.83 15.54
C LYS A 262 8.08 -26.35 14.09
N ILE A 263 8.77 -25.25 13.77
CA ILE A 263 8.78 -24.63 12.43
C ILE A 263 10.20 -24.37 11.92
N SER A 264 11.20 -25.07 12.44
CA SER A 264 12.59 -24.96 12.02
C SER A 264 13.30 -26.31 12.02
N SER A 265 14.49 -26.34 11.41
CA SER A 265 15.41 -27.48 11.48
C SER A 265 16.61 -27.17 12.39
N ALA A 266 16.97 -28.16 13.21
CA ALA A 266 18.00 -28.02 14.24
C ALA A 266 19.43 -27.97 13.70
N SER A 267 19.69 -28.68 12.59
CA SER A 267 21.04 -29.02 12.16
C SER A 267 21.27 -28.84 10.67
N PHE A 268 22.54 -28.95 10.30
CA PHE A 268 22.98 -29.01 8.91
C PHE A 268 22.48 -30.30 8.23
N PRO A 269 22.08 -30.26 6.95
CA PRO A 269 22.10 -29.10 6.05
C PRO A 269 20.82 -28.25 6.07
N GLU A 270 19.72 -28.78 6.61
CA GLU A 270 18.38 -28.19 6.50
C GLU A 270 18.30 -26.76 7.05
N LYS A 271 18.92 -26.47 8.20
CA LYS A 271 18.97 -25.11 8.77
C LYS A 271 19.46 -24.05 7.77
N TYR A 272 20.44 -24.40 6.93
CA TYR A 272 20.98 -23.48 5.93
C TYR A 272 20.13 -23.41 4.67
N HIS A 273 19.43 -24.48 4.31
CA HIS A 273 18.42 -24.43 3.26
C HIS A 273 17.23 -23.55 3.67
N GLU A 274 16.77 -23.61 4.92
CA GLU A 274 15.71 -22.72 5.41
C GLU A 274 16.14 -21.25 5.31
N LYS A 275 17.38 -20.93 5.74
CA LYS A 275 17.97 -19.59 5.59
C LYS A 275 18.08 -19.16 4.12
N GLN A 276 18.41 -20.08 3.20
CA GLN A 276 18.45 -19.81 1.77
C GLN A 276 17.08 -19.37 1.25
N TYR A 277 16.00 -20.07 1.64
CA TYR A 277 14.65 -19.72 1.22
C TYR A 277 14.15 -18.43 1.86
N LEU A 278 14.51 -18.16 3.11
CA LEU A 278 14.28 -16.85 3.73
C LEU A 278 14.98 -15.74 2.95
N ALA A 279 16.25 -15.93 2.60
CA ALA A 279 17.02 -14.98 1.78
C ALA A 279 16.36 -14.77 0.41
N PHE A 280 15.90 -15.85 -0.23
CA PHE A 280 15.15 -15.77 -1.49
C PHE A 280 13.84 -14.98 -1.35
N GLN A 281 13.12 -15.16 -0.24
CA GLN A 281 11.91 -14.41 0.06
C GLN A 281 12.18 -12.91 0.22
N ILE A 282 13.14 -12.53 1.08
CA ILE A 282 13.38 -11.12 1.43
C ILE A 282 14.11 -10.32 0.34
N SER A 283 14.87 -10.99 -0.54
CA SER A 283 15.63 -10.34 -1.61
C SER A 283 15.05 -10.53 -3.01
N GLY A 284 14.29 -11.61 -3.22
CA GLY A 284 13.60 -11.91 -4.48
C GLY A 284 12.13 -11.53 -4.40
N GLN A 285 11.32 -12.40 -3.79
CA GLN A 285 9.86 -12.27 -3.79
C GLN A 285 9.40 -10.89 -3.31
N GLY A 286 9.77 -10.49 -2.08
CA GLY A 286 9.28 -9.27 -1.45
C GLY A 286 9.56 -7.99 -2.25
N PRO A 287 10.82 -7.70 -2.63
CA PRO A 287 11.15 -6.51 -3.40
C PRO A 287 10.46 -6.46 -4.76
N TYR A 288 10.48 -7.54 -5.54
CA TYR A 288 9.89 -7.54 -6.89
C TYR A 288 8.37 -7.49 -6.88
N TYR A 289 7.71 -8.21 -5.97
CA TYR A 289 6.26 -8.13 -5.77
C TYR A 289 5.85 -6.73 -5.32
N GLY A 290 6.66 -6.12 -4.43
CA GLY A 290 6.49 -4.73 -4.01
C GLY A 290 6.58 -3.73 -5.17
N GLN A 291 7.54 -3.91 -6.09
CA GLN A 291 7.63 -3.05 -7.29
C GLN A 291 6.42 -3.26 -8.21
N TYR A 292 5.98 -4.49 -8.41
CA TYR A 292 4.77 -4.75 -9.19
C TYR A 292 3.56 -4.03 -8.60
N ALA A 293 3.29 -4.21 -7.29
CA ALA A 293 2.20 -3.53 -6.61
C ALA A 293 2.34 -2.00 -6.68
N TRP A 294 3.55 -1.46 -6.54
CA TRP A 294 3.83 -0.03 -6.69
C TRP A 294 3.43 0.50 -8.07
N PHE A 295 3.99 -0.05 -9.15
CA PHE A 295 3.68 0.39 -10.51
C PHE A 295 2.22 0.14 -10.90
N LYS A 296 1.60 -0.92 -10.39
CA LYS A 296 0.20 -1.26 -10.68
C LYS A 296 -0.80 -0.35 -9.95
N MET A 297 -0.54 -0.01 -8.68
CA MET A 297 -1.54 0.60 -7.79
C MET A 297 -1.23 2.02 -7.34
N PHE A 298 0.05 2.36 -7.18
CA PHE A 298 0.47 3.55 -6.42
C PHE A 298 1.23 4.58 -7.25
N HIS A 299 2.00 4.14 -8.25
CA HIS A 299 2.79 5.03 -9.10
C HIS A 299 1.88 6.09 -9.77
N PRO A 300 2.29 7.38 -9.82
CA PRO A 300 1.45 8.46 -10.34
C PRO A 300 1.09 8.27 -11.81
N GLU A 301 2.00 7.68 -12.57
CA GLU A 301 1.84 7.38 -14.00
C GLU A 301 1.71 5.87 -14.25
N LYS A 302 0.97 5.50 -15.30
CA LYS A 302 0.93 4.12 -15.79
C LYS A 302 2.12 3.85 -16.69
N VAL A 303 3.15 3.19 -16.14
CA VAL A 303 4.35 2.79 -16.88
C VAL A 303 4.21 1.33 -17.31
N GLU A 304 3.62 1.10 -18.48
CA GLU A 304 3.21 -0.23 -18.94
C GLU A 304 4.39 -1.23 -19.00
N SER A 305 5.56 -0.79 -19.48
CA SER A 305 6.76 -1.63 -19.53
C SER A 305 7.25 -2.07 -18.14
N ALA A 306 7.10 -1.22 -17.11
CA ALA A 306 7.46 -1.57 -15.75
C ALA A 306 6.45 -2.54 -15.14
N ILE A 307 5.15 -2.30 -15.35
CA ILE A 307 4.08 -3.20 -14.91
C ILE A 307 4.31 -4.60 -15.49
N GLN A 308 4.51 -4.71 -16.80
CA GLN A 308 4.76 -5.99 -17.48
C GLN A 308 6.03 -6.67 -16.97
N ARG A 309 7.14 -5.92 -16.83
CA ARG A 309 8.40 -6.46 -16.31
C ARG A 309 8.21 -7.10 -14.93
N TYR A 310 7.58 -6.39 -13.99
CA TYR A 310 7.44 -6.89 -12.62
C TYR A 310 6.32 -7.94 -12.49
N GLN A 311 5.34 -7.93 -13.39
CA GLN A 311 4.35 -9.01 -13.50
C GLN A 311 5.03 -10.32 -13.94
N GLU A 312 5.85 -10.28 -14.99
CA GLU A 312 6.57 -11.47 -15.43
C GLU A 312 7.60 -11.93 -14.40
N GLU A 313 8.27 -11.01 -13.69
CA GLU A 313 9.15 -11.38 -12.58
C GLU A 313 8.38 -12.04 -11.43
N THR A 314 7.13 -11.60 -11.17
CA THR A 314 6.24 -12.25 -10.20
C THR A 314 5.97 -13.70 -10.59
N PHE A 315 5.56 -13.95 -11.82
CA PHE A 315 5.32 -15.31 -12.30
C PHE A 315 6.59 -16.16 -12.44
N ARG A 316 7.75 -15.52 -12.68
CA ARG A 316 9.04 -16.22 -12.66
C ARG A 316 9.33 -16.76 -11.26
N VAL A 317 9.08 -16.00 -10.20
CA VAL A 317 9.24 -16.46 -8.81
C VAL A 317 8.28 -17.62 -8.51
N VAL A 318 7.01 -17.50 -8.90
CA VAL A 318 6.02 -18.59 -8.75
C VAL A 318 6.47 -19.86 -9.48
N SER A 319 6.97 -19.73 -10.71
CA SER A 319 7.51 -20.86 -11.47
C SER A 319 8.73 -21.50 -10.81
N VAL A 320 9.61 -20.71 -10.18
CA VAL A 320 10.73 -21.26 -9.40
C VAL A 320 10.22 -22.08 -8.22
N LEU A 321 9.22 -21.59 -7.48
CA LEU A 321 8.62 -22.35 -6.38
C LEU A 321 7.96 -23.64 -6.88
N ASP A 322 7.18 -23.56 -7.95
CA ASP A 322 6.50 -24.71 -8.56
C ASP A 322 7.47 -25.84 -8.95
N ASN A 323 8.61 -25.47 -9.56
CA ASN A 323 9.66 -26.42 -9.93
C ASN A 323 10.37 -27.00 -8.70
N ILE A 324 10.64 -26.19 -7.67
CA ILE A 324 11.31 -26.66 -6.44
C ILE A 324 10.45 -27.66 -5.68
N LEU A 325 9.13 -27.46 -5.73
CA LEU A 325 8.10 -28.25 -5.06
C LEU A 325 7.68 -29.49 -5.87
N GLU A 326 8.26 -29.73 -7.04
CA GLU A 326 8.03 -30.97 -7.77
C GLU A 326 8.46 -32.17 -6.91
N GLY A 327 7.50 -33.05 -6.61
CA GLY A 327 7.70 -34.21 -5.75
C GLY A 327 7.94 -33.88 -4.26
N LYS A 328 7.67 -32.66 -3.81
CA LYS A 328 7.84 -32.23 -2.42
C LYS A 328 6.61 -31.56 -1.85
N GLU A 329 6.41 -31.72 -0.55
CA GLU A 329 5.34 -31.02 0.17
C GLU A 329 5.80 -29.67 0.75
N TYR A 330 7.08 -29.52 1.04
CA TYR A 330 7.63 -28.33 1.69
C TYR A 330 8.96 -27.96 1.03
N LEU A 331 9.38 -26.70 1.19
CA LEU A 331 10.62 -26.21 0.60
C LEU A 331 11.86 -26.89 1.18
N VAL A 332 11.81 -27.26 2.47
CA VAL A 332 12.88 -27.97 3.18
C VAL A 332 12.31 -29.14 3.97
N GLY A 333 12.99 -30.28 3.92
CA GLY A 333 12.64 -31.45 4.71
C GLY A 333 11.24 -32.01 4.39
N ASN A 334 10.57 -32.52 5.42
CA ASN A 334 9.27 -33.20 5.32
C ASN A 334 8.17 -32.56 6.19
N LYS A 335 8.38 -31.33 6.66
CA LYS A 335 7.40 -30.56 7.45
C LYS A 335 7.42 -29.09 7.04
N ALA A 336 6.32 -28.39 7.28
CA ALA A 336 6.27 -26.94 7.11
C ALA A 336 7.25 -26.27 8.07
N SER A 337 8.04 -25.34 7.55
CA SER A 337 8.99 -24.54 8.32
C SER A 337 8.73 -23.06 8.11
N TYR A 338 9.47 -22.20 8.83
CA TYR A 338 9.46 -20.76 8.59
C TYR A 338 9.86 -20.46 7.14
N ALA A 339 10.66 -21.31 6.48
CA ALA A 339 11.03 -21.17 5.08
C ALA A 339 9.81 -21.18 4.14
N ASP A 340 8.76 -21.93 4.48
CA ASP A 340 7.50 -21.95 3.74
C ASP A 340 6.61 -20.76 4.11
N ILE A 341 6.43 -20.55 5.41
CA ILE A 341 5.49 -19.57 5.97
C ILE A 341 5.80 -18.15 5.51
N VAL A 342 7.08 -17.79 5.38
CA VAL A 342 7.52 -16.44 5.05
C VAL A 342 7.07 -15.93 3.68
N PHE A 343 6.74 -16.83 2.76
CA PHE A 343 6.25 -16.47 1.42
C PHE A 343 4.77 -16.09 1.42
N ILE A 344 3.97 -16.65 2.33
CA ILE A 344 2.51 -16.63 2.25
C ILE A 344 1.92 -15.23 2.33
N ALA A 345 2.47 -14.37 3.19
CA ALA A 345 1.97 -13.00 3.31
C ALA A 345 2.07 -12.22 1.99
N TRP A 346 3.12 -12.45 1.20
CA TRP A 346 3.29 -11.81 -0.11
C TRP A 346 2.47 -12.49 -1.20
N GLU A 347 2.32 -13.82 -1.19
CA GLU A 347 1.43 -14.54 -2.11
C GLU A 347 -0.03 -14.08 -1.94
N GLN A 348 -0.51 -13.93 -0.70
CA GLN A 348 -1.85 -13.36 -0.43
C GLN A 348 -2.02 -11.96 -0.99
N VAL A 349 -1.00 -11.10 -0.85
CA VAL A 349 -1.04 -9.75 -1.41
C VAL A 349 -1.06 -9.81 -2.94
N MET A 350 -0.25 -10.66 -3.59
CA MET A 350 -0.26 -10.75 -5.04
C MET A 350 -1.56 -11.32 -5.60
N HIS A 351 -2.16 -12.34 -4.99
CA HIS A 351 -3.47 -12.84 -5.40
C HIS A 351 -4.56 -11.75 -5.32
N PHE A 352 -4.44 -10.82 -4.38
CA PHE A 352 -5.33 -9.65 -4.30
C PHE A 352 -5.04 -8.56 -5.35
N VAL A 353 -3.77 -8.37 -5.74
CA VAL A 353 -3.34 -7.39 -6.75
C VAL A 353 -3.56 -7.91 -8.18
N LEU A 354 -3.53 -9.23 -8.38
CA LEU A 354 -3.70 -9.96 -9.65
C LEU A 354 -4.91 -10.92 -9.62
N PRO A 355 -6.13 -10.45 -9.29
CA PRO A 355 -7.29 -11.35 -9.18
C PRO A 355 -7.67 -11.99 -10.52
N ASP A 356 -7.38 -11.31 -11.63
CA ASP A 356 -7.62 -11.75 -13.00
C ASP A 356 -6.63 -12.83 -13.46
N GLN A 357 -5.54 -13.06 -12.72
CA GLN A 357 -4.53 -14.07 -13.05
C GLN A 357 -4.62 -15.31 -12.15
N LEU A 358 -5.67 -15.45 -11.35
CA LEU A 358 -5.78 -16.56 -10.40
C LEU A 358 -5.71 -17.94 -11.09
N ASP A 359 -6.26 -18.06 -12.30
CA ASP A 359 -6.17 -19.30 -13.08
C ASP A 359 -4.74 -19.60 -13.54
N ARG A 360 -3.93 -18.56 -13.82
CA ARG A 360 -2.49 -18.71 -14.10
C ARG A 360 -1.75 -19.23 -12.87
N TYR A 361 -2.04 -18.69 -11.67
CA TYR A 361 -1.49 -19.20 -10.42
C TYR A 361 -1.86 -20.67 -10.18
N LYS A 362 -3.14 -21.03 -10.34
CA LYS A 362 -3.62 -22.42 -10.23
C LYS A 362 -3.00 -23.38 -11.25
N GLY A 363 -2.54 -22.85 -12.39
CA GLY A 363 -1.80 -23.60 -13.40
C GLY A 363 -0.44 -24.13 -12.92
N PHE A 364 0.19 -23.45 -11.94
CA PHE A 364 1.38 -23.92 -11.24
C PHE A 364 0.97 -24.89 -10.13
N LYS A 365 0.78 -26.16 -10.49
CA LYS A 365 0.10 -27.16 -9.65
C LYS A 365 0.81 -27.44 -8.34
N ASN A 366 2.15 -27.53 -8.34
CA ASN A 366 2.92 -27.84 -7.15
C ASN A 366 2.94 -26.63 -6.21
N TYR A 367 3.13 -25.44 -6.76
CA TYR A 367 3.01 -24.17 -6.02
C TYR A 367 1.62 -24.03 -5.41
N TRP A 368 0.55 -24.24 -6.20
CA TRP A 368 -0.82 -24.02 -5.72
C TRP A 368 -1.17 -24.98 -4.59
N ALA A 369 -0.84 -26.27 -4.74
CA ALA A 369 -1.05 -27.27 -3.69
C ALA A 369 -0.26 -26.94 -2.41
N TRP A 370 0.98 -26.46 -2.53
CA TRP A 370 1.77 -25.98 -1.40
C TRP A 370 1.16 -24.73 -0.77
N PHE A 371 0.77 -23.73 -1.56
CA PHE A 371 0.17 -22.49 -1.07
C PHE A 371 -1.11 -22.77 -0.28
N GLU A 372 -1.99 -23.65 -0.79
CA GLU A 372 -3.20 -24.08 -0.10
C GLU A 372 -2.86 -24.81 1.21
N ARG A 373 -1.90 -25.74 1.18
CA ARG A 373 -1.47 -26.52 2.36
C ARG A 373 -0.95 -25.61 3.47
N ILE A 374 -0.06 -24.65 3.16
CA ILE A 374 0.49 -23.74 4.16
C ILE A 374 -0.59 -22.75 4.62
N THR A 375 -1.41 -22.23 3.70
CA THR A 375 -2.48 -21.28 4.04
C THR A 375 -3.53 -21.91 4.93
N ALA A 376 -3.84 -23.20 4.77
CA ALA A 376 -4.82 -23.93 5.58
C ALA A 376 -4.39 -24.15 7.04
N ARG A 377 -3.13 -23.86 7.40
CA ARG A 377 -2.63 -24.02 8.77
C ARG A 377 -3.40 -23.12 9.75
N PRO A 378 -3.77 -23.61 10.95
CA PRO A 378 -4.58 -22.83 11.89
C PRO A 378 -4.01 -21.47 12.27
N ALA A 379 -2.69 -21.38 12.50
CA ALA A 379 -2.01 -20.12 12.83
C ALA A 379 -2.09 -19.09 11.68
N ILE A 380 -1.99 -19.57 10.44
CA ILE A 380 -2.08 -18.72 9.24
C ILE A 380 -3.52 -18.26 9.03
N GLN A 381 -4.51 -19.14 9.16
CA GLN A 381 -5.93 -18.78 9.12
C GLN A 381 -6.31 -17.76 10.20
N LYS A 382 -5.82 -17.96 11.42
CA LYS A 382 -6.00 -16.98 12.50
C LYS A 382 -5.39 -15.63 12.15
N THR A 383 -4.18 -15.61 11.57
CA THR A 383 -3.53 -14.37 11.14
C THR A 383 -4.31 -13.66 10.04
N ILE A 384 -4.88 -14.39 9.07
CA ILE A 384 -5.74 -13.84 8.03
C ILE A 384 -6.97 -13.16 8.65
N LYS A 385 -7.63 -13.83 9.60
CA LYS A 385 -8.78 -13.28 10.31
C LYS A 385 -8.43 -12.00 11.09
N LEU A 386 -7.31 -12.01 11.82
CA LEU A 386 -6.83 -10.82 12.54
C LEU A 386 -6.55 -9.65 11.59
N LYS A 387 -5.98 -9.94 10.41
CA LYS A 387 -5.77 -8.95 9.36
C LYS A 387 -7.07 -8.38 8.82
N GLU A 388 -8.06 -9.21 8.58
CA GLU A 388 -9.40 -8.79 8.15
C GLU A 388 -10.10 -7.92 9.20
N GLU A 389 -10.04 -8.32 10.47
CA GLU A 389 -10.60 -7.57 11.60
C GLU A 389 -9.94 -6.19 11.74
N ALA A 390 -8.61 -6.13 11.66
CA ALA A 390 -7.88 -4.86 11.67
C ALA A 390 -8.28 -3.98 10.47
N MET A 391 -8.49 -4.57 9.29
CA MET A 391 -8.95 -3.84 8.09
C MET A 391 -10.37 -3.30 8.24
N ALA A 392 -11.24 -4.01 8.95
CA ALA A 392 -12.60 -3.57 9.21
C ALA A 392 -12.64 -2.44 10.27
N GLN A 393 -11.85 -2.56 11.34
CA GLN A 393 -11.81 -1.55 12.41
C GLN A 393 -11.27 -0.20 11.94
N GLU A 394 -10.32 -0.18 11.01
CA GLU A 394 -9.84 1.08 10.40
C GLU A 394 -10.83 1.72 9.42
N ALA A 395 -11.87 0.99 8.99
CA ALA A 395 -12.88 1.48 8.06
C ALA A 395 -14.03 2.24 8.73
N HIS A 396 -14.07 2.22 10.06
CA HIS A 396 -14.98 2.97 10.93
C HIS A 396 -14.24 4.11 11.62
#